data_AF-A0A354BYL7-F1
#
_entry.id   AF-A0A354BYL7-F1
#
_cell.length_a   1.000
_cell.length_b   1.000
_cell.length_c   1.000
_cell.angle_alpha   90.00
_cell.angle_beta   90.00
_cell.angle_gamma   90.00
#
_symmetry.space_group_name_H-M   'P 1'
#
loop_
_entity.id
_entity.type
_entity.pdbx_description
1 polymer ?
#
loop_
_entity_poly.entity_id
_entity_poly.type
_entity_poly.pdbx_seq_one_letter_code
_entity_poly.pdbx_strand_id
1 'polypeptide(L)'
;MKTKLALFAFFSLISVSAILPSTVNAQSIIKRDTIILAAREIISETTYCGLITMDSTGQPQVRTMNPFPLDDEFIIWFITSRTSRKVREIRNNPKVCVYYADLFLQKAMLILPEQLK
;
A
#
# COMPACT_ATOMS: atom_id res chain seq x y z
N MET A 1 -57.67 -3.00 11.39
CA MET A 1 -56.81 -2.38 12.44
C MET A 1 -55.45 -3.05 12.61
N LYS A 2 -55.34 -4.39 12.55
CA LYS A 2 -54.08 -5.13 12.77
C LYS A 2 -52.95 -4.79 11.77
N THR A 3 -53.28 -4.52 10.50
CA THR A 3 -52.31 -4.15 9.45
C THR A 3 -51.75 -2.73 9.59
N LYS A 4 -52.58 -1.77 10.02
CA LYS A 4 -52.11 -0.39 10.31
C LYS A 4 -51.19 -0.35 11.53
N LEU A 5 -51.43 -1.21 12.52
CA LEU A 5 -50.58 -1.36 13.71
C LEU A 5 -49.22 -1.99 13.35
N ALA A 6 -49.21 -2.97 12.45
CA ALA A 6 -47.97 -3.58 11.94
C ALA A 6 -47.12 -2.60 11.13
N LEU A 7 -47.73 -1.75 10.29
CA LEU A 7 -47.01 -0.70 9.56
C LEU A 7 -46.39 0.35 10.50
N PHE A 8 -47.10 0.73 11.57
CA PHE A 8 -46.59 1.70 12.53
C PHE A 8 -45.40 1.14 13.33
N ALA A 9 -45.46 -0.14 13.71
CA ALA A 9 -44.34 -0.84 14.34
C ALA A 9 -43.11 -0.93 13.41
N PHE A 10 -43.33 -1.17 12.11
CA PHE A 10 -42.24 -1.21 11.12
C PHE A 10 -41.58 0.16 10.91
N PHE A 11 -42.38 1.23 10.87
CA PHE A 11 -41.87 2.60 10.77
C PHE A 11 -41.09 3.03 12.03
N SER A 12 -41.55 2.59 13.21
CA SER A 12 -40.83 2.77 14.47
C SER A 12 -39.49 2.04 14.49
N LEU A 13 -39.39 0.84 13.90
CA LEU A 13 -38.15 0.06 13.86
C LEU A 13 -37.08 0.71 12.97
N ILE A 14 -37.48 1.29 11.84
CA ILE A 14 -36.58 1.98 10.90
C ILE A 14 -36.06 3.30 11.51
N SER A 15 -36.87 3.97 12.33
CA SER A 15 -36.49 5.24 12.96
C SER A 15 -35.37 5.08 13.99
N VAL A 16 -35.29 3.91 14.65
CA VAL A 16 -34.30 3.63 15.70
C VAL A 16 -32.91 3.33 15.12
N SER A 17 -32.82 2.73 13.93
CA SER A 17 -31.52 2.44 13.29
C SER A 17 -30.80 3.70 12.79
N ALA A 18 -31.55 4.77 12.50
CA ALA A 18 -31.00 6.05 12.02
C ALA A 18 -30.28 6.87 13.11
N ILE A 19 -30.37 6.48 14.38
CA ILE A 19 -29.81 7.25 15.52
C ILE A 19 -28.49 6.64 16.02
N LEU A 20 -28.02 5.51 15.47
CA LEU A 20 -26.70 4.99 15.83
C LEU A 20 -25.61 5.95 15.32
N PRO A 21 -24.83 6.61 16.21
CA PRO A 21 -23.67 7.36 15.76
C PRO A 21 -22.67 6.38 15.16
N SER A 22 -22.42 6.51 13.87
CA SER A 22 -21.29 5.85 13.23
C SER A 22 -20.02 6.45 13.81
N THR A 23 -19.37 5.72 14.73
CA THR A 23 -18.01 6.05 15.15
C THR A 23 -17.10 5.76 13.97
N VAL A 24 -16.85 6.78 13.15
CA VAL A 24 -15.76 6.76 12.18
C VAL A 24 -14.48 6.69 13.02
N ASN A 25 -13.98 5.47 13.21
CA ASN A 25 -12.73 5.24 13.89
C ASN A 25 -11.62 5.78 12.99
N ALA A 26 -11.20 7.02 13.23
CA ALA A 26 -10.03 7.58 12.58
C ALA A 26 -8.83 6.68 12.90
N GLN A 27 -8.02 6.36 11.89
CA GLN A 27 -6.79 5.61 12.10
C GLN A 27 -6.00 6.27 13.23
N SER A 28 -5.59 5.49 14.24
CA SER A 28 -4.74 6.01 15.30
C SER A 28 -3.45 6.57 14.69
N ILE A 29 -2.93 7.66 15.27
CA ILE A 29 -1.67 8.24 14.81
C ILE A 29 -0.56 7.23 15.12
N ILE A 30 -0.15 6.47 14.12
CA ILE A 30 1.01 5.58 14.21
C ILE A 30 2.27 6.46 14.17
N LYS A 31 3.16 6.26 15.15
CA LYS A 31 4.44 6.97 15.18
C LYS A 31 5.28 6.59 13.96
N ARG A 32 5.97 7.57 13.38
CA ARG A 32 6.85 7.38 12.21
C ARG A 32 7.86 6.25 12.42
N ASP A 33 8.48 6.19 13.60
CA ASP A 33 9.48 5.18 13.93
C ASP A 33 8.91 3.75 13.88
N THR A 34 7.64 3.58 14.28
CA THR A 34 6.95 2.29 14.19
C THR A 34 6.72 1.86 12.75
N ILE A 35 6.37 2.80 11.87
CA ILE A 35 6.21 2.53 10.42
C ILE A 35 7.55 2.13 9.80
N ILE A 36 8.60 2.87 10.15
CA ILE A 36 9.97 2.63 9.70
C ILE A 36 10.47 1.25 10.17
N LEU A 37 10.22 0.88 11.43
CA LEU A 37 10.58 -0.45 11.95
C LEU A 37 9.82 -1.58 11.23
N ALA A 38 8.50 -1.44 11.06
CA ALA A 38 7.71 -2.42 10.32
C ALA A 38 8.17 -2.55 8.86
N ALA A 39 8.56 -1.44 8.23
CA ALA A 39 9.13 -1.44 6.90
C ALA A 39 10.43 -2.23 6.81
N ARG A 40 11.35 -2.06 7.77
CA ARG A 40 12.60 -2.86 7.81
C ARG A 40 12.32 -4.34 7.96
N GLU A 41 11.40 -4.70 8.86
CA GLU A 41 11.01 -6.08 9.10
C GLU A 41 10.52 -6.73 7.81
N ILE A 42 9.52 -6.13 7.14
CA ILE A 42 8.97 -6.64 5.88
C ILE A 42 10.06 -6.77 4.82
N ILE A 43 10.88 -5.74 4.61
CA ILE A 43 11.95 -5.76 3.60
C ILE A 43 12.96 -6.88 3.90
N SER A 44 13.33 -7.06 5.17
CA SER A 44 14.31 -8.08 5.59
C SER A 44 13.79 -9.52 5.49
N GLU A 45 12.48 -9.71 5.62
CA GLU A 45 11.83 -11.03 5.52
C GLU A 45 11.52 -11.42 4.06
N THR A 46 11.55 -10.46 3.13
CA THR A 46 11.25 -10.69 1.70
C THR A 46 12.50 -10.70 0.82
N THR A 47 12.70 -11.78 0.05
CA THR A 47 13.83 -11.87 -0.91
C THR A 47 13.58 -11.07 -2.19
N TYR A 48 12.34 -11.01 -2.66
CA TYR A 48 11.98 -10.39 -3.93
C TYR A 48 10.98 -9.26 -3.73
N CYS A 49 11.07 -8.24 -4.58
CA CYS A 49 10.14 -7.12 -4.62
C CYS A 49 9.66 -6.85 -6.04
N GLY A 50 8.55 -6.13 -6.18
CA GLY A 50 8.11 -5.55 -7.43
C GLY A 50 8.71 -4.16 -7.60
N LEU A 51 9.49 -3.94 -8.67
CA LEU A 51 9.88 -2.60 -9.11
C LEU A 51 8.88 -2.10 -10.16
N ILE A 52 8.26 -0.96 -9.87
CA ILE A 52 7.27 -0.30 -10.73
C ILE A 52 7.89 0.96 -11.32
N THR A 53 7.86 1.05 -12.65
CA THR A 53 8.27 2.25 -13.39
C THR A 53 7.18 2.63 -14.38
N MET A 54 7.33 3.79 -15.03
CA MET A 54 6.43 4.23 -16.10
C MET A 54 7.11 4.07 -17.45
N ASP A 55 6.42 3.49 -18.43
CA ASP A 55 6.90 3.52 -19.82
C ASP A 55 6.62 4.87 -20.51
N SER A 56 7.05 5.00 -21.78
CA SER A 56 6.88 6.23 -22.56
C SER A 56 5.42 6.57 -22.88
N THR A 57 4.49 5.62 -22.73
CA THR A 57 3.05 5.85 -22.92
C THR A 57 2.35 6.22 -21.62
N GLY A 58 3.08 6.24 -20.50
CA GLY A 58 2.50 6.47 -19.18
C GLY A 58 1.81 5.23 -18.60
N GLN A 59 2.13 4.03 -19.08
CA GLN A 59 1.62 2.79 -18.50
C GLN A 59 2.61 2.26 -17.44
N PRO A 60 2.13 1.89 -16.23
CA PRO A 60 2.96 1.22 -15.23
C PRO A 60 3.49 -0.13 -15.70
N GLN A 61 4.78 -0.35 -15.49
CA GLN A 61 5.50 -1.59 -15.80
C GLN A 61 6.07 -2.18 -14.51
N VAL A 62 5.53 -3.34 -14.09
CA VAL A 62 5.92 -4.05 -12.87
C VAL A 62 6.84 -5.21 -13.21
N ARG A 63 7.90 -5.40 -12.42
CA ARG A 63 8.80 -6.56 -12.56
C ARG A 63 9.39 -7.00 -11.23
N THR A 64 9.55 -8.32 -11.07
CA THR A 64 10.24 -8.89 -9.92
C THR A 64 11.72 -8.56 -9.95
N MET A 65 12.26 -8.08 -8.83
CA MET A 65 13.67 -7.77 -8.63
C MET A 65 14.13 -8.36 -7.30
N ASN A 66 15.41 -8.77 -7.24
CA ASN A 66 16.09 -9.13 -6.01
C ASN A 66 17.00 -7.95 -5.61
N PRO A 67 16.59 -7.10 -4.64
CA PRO A 67 17.41 -5.99 -4.16
C PRO A 67 18.55 -6.50 -3.29
N PHE A 68 19.56 -5.66 -3.08
CA PHE A 68 20.50 -5.89 -1.99
C PHE A 68 19.85 -5.70 -0.61
N PRO A 69 20.47 -6.23 0.46
CA PRO A 69 20.06 -5.94 1.83
C PRO A 69 19.96 -4.42 2.08
N LEU A 70 18.93 -4.04 2.84
CA LEU A 70 18.67 -2.65 3.22
C LEU A 70 19.73 -2.15 4.20
N ASP A 71 20.22 -0.93 3.98
CA ASP A 71 21.17 -0.26 4.87
C ASP A 71 20.47 0.61 5.94
N ASP A 72 21.29 1.27 6.78
CA ASP A 72 20.79 2.17 7.82
C ASP A 72 20.16 3.44 7.24
N GLU A 73 20.52 3.82 6.01
CA GLU A 73 20.03 4.99 5.29
C GLU A 73 18.70 4.76 4.57
N PHE A 74 18.15 3.54 4.64
CA PHE A 74 16.92 3.13 3.92
C PHE A 74 17.03 3.20 2.40
N ILE A 75 18.22 2.98 1.85
CA ILE A 75 18.46 2.97 0.41
C ILE A 75 18.33 1.54 -0.14
N ILE A 76 17.51 1.37 -1.18
CA ILE A 76 17.31 0.07 -1.84
C ILE A 76 18.13 0.02 -3.12
N TRP A 77 19.16 -0.83 -3.11
CA TRP A 77 20.07 -0.99 -4.24
C TRP A 77 19.65 -2.14 -5.17
N PHE A 78 19.70 -1.89 -6.48
CA PHE A 78 19.44 -2.89 -7.52
C PHE A 78 20.61 -2.99 -8.50
N ILE A 79 21.05 -4.21 -8.81
CA ILE A 79 21.89 -4.46 -9.99
C ILE A 79 21.02 -4.66 -11.21
N THR A 80 21.37 -4.00 -12.32
CA THR A 80 20.72 -4.29 -13.60
C THR A 80 21.59 -3.92 -14.80
N SER A 81 21.28 -4.50 -15.96
CA SER A 81 21.95 -4.13 -17.21
C SER A 81 21.59 -2.72 -17.66
N ARG A 82 22.59 -1.95 -18.07
CA ARG A 82 22.48 -0.57 -18.58
C ARG A 82 21.56 -0.44 -19.81
N THR A 83 21.34 -1.53 -20.53
CA THR A 83 20.51 -1.57 -21.76
C THR A 83 19.07 -2.02 -21.51
N SER A 84 18.74 -2.42 -20.27
CA SER A 84 17.42 -2.95 -19.96
C SER A 84 16.32 -1.89 -20.07
N ARG A 85 15.10 -2.34 -20.41
CA ARG A 85 13.92 -1.46 -20.54
C ARG A 85 13.69 -0.59 -19.30
N LYS A 86 13.80 -1.18 -18.09
CA LYS A 86 13.67 -0.46 -16.81
C LYS A 86 14.65 0.71 -16.68
N VAL A 87 15.89 0.58 -17.17
CA VAL A 87 16.86 1.68 -17.10
C VAL A 87 16.45 2.81 -18.03
N ARG A 88 15.92 2.50 -19.22
CA ARG A 88 15.41 3.50 -20.15
C ARG A 88 14.19 4.24 -19.57
N GLU A 89 13.28 3.48 -18.96
CA GLU A 89 12.09 3.98 -18.28
C GLU A 89 12.47 4.91 -17.10
N ILE A 90 13.37 4.46 -16.21
CA ILE A 90 13.84 5.24 -15.05
C ILE A 90 14.60 6.50 -15.46
N ARG A 91 15.39 6.45 -16.53
CA ARG A 91 16.06 7.66 -17.07
C ARG A 91 15.06 8.68 -17.59
N ASN A 92 13.95 8.23 -18.18
CA ASN A 92 12.90 9.11 -18.68
C ASN A 92 12.03 9.65 -17.55
N ASN A 93 11.72 8.82 -16.55
CA ASN A 93 10.96 9.18 -15.37
C ASN A 93 11.56 8.50 -14.12
N PRO A 94 12.31 9.24 -13.27
CA PRO A 94 12.97 8.66 -12.11
C PRO A 94 12.03 8.33 -10.96
N LYS A 95 10.74 8.73 -11.03
CA LYS A 95 9.74 8.39 -10.02
C LYS A 95 9.34 6.93 -10.16
N VAL A 96 9.77 6.11 -9.22
CA VAL A 96 9.49 4.67 -9.15
C VAL A 96 8.77 4.32 -7.86
N CYS A 97 8.07 3.19 -7.87
CA CYS A 97 7.57 2.56 -6.66
C CYS A 97 8.26 1.21 -6.46
N VAL A 98 8.39 0.79 -5.19
CA VAL A 98 8.87 -0.55 -4.83
C VAL A 98 7.83 -1.22 -3.94
N TYR A 99 7.41 -2.42 -4.32
CA TYR A 99 6.40 -3.20 -3.61
C TYR A 99 7.02 -4.45 -3.00
N TYR A 100 6.84 -4.62 -1.69
CA TYR A 100 7.21 -5.83 -0.96
C TYR A 100 5.94 -6.50 -0.45
N ALA A 101 5.89 -7.82 -0.52
CA ALA A 101 4.80 -8.60 0.04
C ALA A 101 5.34 -9.94 0.55
N ASP A 102 5.00 -10.25 1.80
CA ASP A 102 5.11 -11.57 2.38
C ASP A 102 3.70 -12.16 2.47
N LEU A 103 3.47 -13.20 1.65
CA LEU A 103 2.18 -13.89 1.60
C LEU A 103 1.95 -14.83 2.80
N PHE A 104 3.02 -15.27 3.46
CA PHE A 104 2.93 -16.12 4.64
C PHE A 104 2.56 -15.30 5.88
N LEU A 105 3.21 -14.13 6.04
CA LEU A 105 2.94 -13.20 7.14
C LEU A 105 1.76 -12.26 6.87
N GLN A 106 1.22 -12.27 5.64
CA GLN A 106 0.16 -11.37 5.18
C GLN A 106 0.51 -9.88 5.36
N LYS A 107 1.81 -9.56 5.23
CA LYS A 107 2.33 -8.20 5.33
C LYS A 107 2.70 -7.71 3.93
N ALA A 108 2.36 -6.46 3.62
CA ALA A 108 2.76 -5.84 2.37
C ALA A 108 3.08 -4.36 2.58
N MET A 109 3.97 -3.84 1.75
CA MET A 109 4.44 -2.47 1.81
C MET A 109 4.68 -1.94 0.40
N LEU A 110 4.19 -0.73 0.14
CA LEU A 110 4.44 0.01 -1.09
C LEU A 110 5.20 1.29 -0.76
N ILE A 111 6.41 1.43 -1.30
CA ILE A 111 7.20 2.65 -1.25
C ILE A 111 6.82 3.50 -2.46
N LEU A 112 6.34 4.71 -2.18
CA LEU A 112 5.94 5.68 -3.19
C LEU A 112 7.10 6.64 -3.54
N PRO A 113 7.11 7.22 -4.75
CA PRO A 113 8.23 8.01 -5.24
C PRO A 113 8.52 9.26 -4.38
N GLU A 114 7.51 9.87 -3.75
CA GLU A 114 7.70 11.01 -2.85
C GLU A 114 8.50 10.68 -1.57
N GLN A 115 8.64 9.39 -1.24
CA GLN A 115 9.40 8.91 -0.07
C GLN A 115 10.85 8.56 -0.41
N LEU A 116 11.21 8.50 -1.69
CA LEU A 116 12.58 8.29 -2.17
C LEU A 116 13.26 9.66 -2.28
N LYS A 117 14.01 10.08 -1.26
CA LYS A 117 14.82 11.31 -1.28
C LYS A 117 16.29 10.97 -1.15
#